data_AF-A0A4R9PZ32-F1
#
_entry.id   AF-A0A4R9PZ32-F1
#
_cell.length_a   1.000
_cell.length_b   1.000
_cell.length_c   1.000
_cell.angle_alpha   90.00
_cell.angle_beta   90.00
_cell.angle_gamma   90.00
#
_symmetry.space_group_name_H-M   'P 1'
#
loop_
_entity.id
_entity.type
_entity.pdbx_description
1 polymer ?
#
loop_
_entity_poly.entity_id
_entity_poly.type
_entity_poly.pdbx_seq_one_letter_code
_entity_poly.pdbx_strand_id
1 'polypeptide(L)'
;LFSSHNLLRDPPFSKLDLVACRNLLIYMGPELQEKIVPIFHYALRNNGYLFLGSSENVTRHARLFSTVDKTSRIFQKRGGVTPHRLPEFPLAAAARQIAPNARQR
;
A
#
# COMPACT_ATOMS: atom_id res chain seq x y z
N LEU A 1 13.12 -16.38 -2.10
CA LEU A 1 13.92 -15.21 -2.54
C LEU A 1 13.65 -14.08 -1.56
N PHE A 2 14.68 -13.36 -1.12
CA PHE A 2 14.52 -12.15 -0.30
C PHE A 2 15.10 -10.96 -1.06
N SER A 3 14.46 -9.80 -0.94
CA SER A 3 14.89 -8.57 -1.57
C SER A 3 14.56 -7.39 -0.67
N SER A 4 15.44 -6.39 -0.63
CA SER A 4 15.13 -5.11 -0.01
C SER A 4 14.02 -4.42 -0.79
N HIS A 5 13.00 -3.94 -0.09
CA HIS A 5 11.88 -3.21 -0.68
C HIS A 5 11.41 -2.12 0.29
N ASN A 6 11.44 -0.88 -0.16
CA ASN A 6 10.98 0.28 0.58
C ASN A 6 9.57 0.68 0.10
N LEU A 7 8.56 0.46 0.95
CA LEU A 7 7.16 0.74 0.64
C LEU A 7 6.86 2.19 0.21
N LEU A 8 7.73 3.14 0.55
CA LEU A 8 7.51 4.56 0.28
C LEU A 8 8.13 5.02 -1.04
N ARG A 9 9.14 4.29 -1.53
CA ARG A 9 9.99 4.67 -2.67
C ARG A 9 9.86 3.70 -3.83
N ASP A 10 9.77 2.41 -3.55
CA ASP A 10 9.84 1.38 -4.56
C ASP A 10 8.44 1.10 -5.15
N PRO A 11 8.35 0.77 -6.46
CA PRO A 11 7.10 0.40 -7.07
C PRO A 11 6.49 -0.84 -6.41
N PRO A 12 5.17 -0.88 -6.18
CA PRO A 12 4.54 -1.98 -5.50
C PRO A 12 4.47 -3.20 -6.40
N PHE A 13 4.60 -4.36 -5.78
CA PHE A 13 4.20 -5.61 -6.40
C PHE A 13 2.72 -5.54 -6.80
N SER A 14 2.33 -6.36 -7.78
CA SER A 14 0.93 -6.48 -8.20
C SER A 14 0.53 -7.94 -8.28
N LYS A 15 -0.78 -8.19 -8.28
CA LYS A 15 -1.38 -9.51 -8.40
C LYS A 15 -0.95 -10.50 -7.29
N LEU A 16 -0.75 -10.00 -6.07
CA LEU A 16 -0.50 -10.82 -4.89
C LEU A 16 -1.80 -11.41 -4.34
N ASP A 17 -1.72 -12.62 -3.79
CA ASP A 17 -2.86 -13.24 -3.10
C ASP A 17 -2.93 -12.84 -1.62
N LEU A 18 -1.78 -12.53 -1.01
CA LEU A 18 -1.65 -12.11 0.38
C LEU A 18 -0.59 -11.01 0.53
N VAL A 19 -0.91 -9.99 1.33
CA VAL A 19 0.05 -9.03 1.88
C VAL A 19 -0.01 -9.14 3.40
N ALA A 20 1.12 -9.47 4.02
CA ALA A 20 1.27 -9.41 5.48
C ALA A 20 2.11 -8.19 5.85
N CYS A 21 1.50 -7.23 6.52
CA CYS A 21 2.16 -6.02 6.99
C CYS A 21 1.87 -5.87 8.48
N ARG A 22 2.71 -6.51 9.31
CA ARG A 22 2.52 -6.56 10.76
C ARG A 22 3.56 -5.71 11.47
N ASN A 23 3.09 -4.93 12.44
CA ASN A 23 3.89 -4.09 13.32
C ASN A 23 4.65 -2.95 12.60
N LEU A 24 4.27 -2.59 11.37
CA LEU A 24 4.92 -1.54 10.59
C LEU A 24 4.12 -0.22 10.58
N LEU A 25 2.80 -0.30 10.43
CA LEU A 25 1.92 0.87 10.28
C LEU A 25 1.90 1.73 11.56
N ILE A 26 2.14 1.13 12.72
CA ILE A 26 2.23 1.87 14.01
C ILE A 26 3.37 2.89 14.05
N TYR A 27 4.38 2.75 13.19
CA TYR A 27 5.50 3.70 13.05
C TYR A 27 5.24 4.76 11.98
N MET A 28 4.12 4.66 11.25
CA MET A 28 3.77 5.56 10.16
C MET A 28 2.73 6.57 10.66
N GLY A 29 2.96 7.85 10.38
CA GLY A 29 1.97 8.89 10.66
C GLY A 29 0.69 8.71 9.83
N PRO A 30 -0.43 9.34 10.23
CA PRO A 30 -1.73 9.17 9.56
C PRO A 30 -1.67 9.45 8.05
N GLU A 31 -0.99 10.52 7.65
CA GLU A 31 -0.81 10.93 6.24
C GLU A 31 -0.13 9.85 5.40
N LEU A 32 0.81 9.12 6.00
CA LEU A 32 1.55 8.07 5.32
C LEU A 32 0.73 6.78 5.24
N GLN A 33 -0.04 6.46 6.29
CA GLN A 33 -1.00 5.36 6.27
C GLN A 33 -2.06 5.55 5.17
N GLU A 34 -2.56 6.78 4.99
CA GLU A 34 -3.51 7.14 3.89
C GLU A 34 -2.93 6.87 2.49
N LYS A 35 -1.60 6.89 2.33
CA LYS A 35 -0.94 6.57 1.05
C LYS A 35 -0.60 5.08 0.92
N ILE A 36 -0.16 4.43 2.00
CA ILE A 36 0.26 3.02 1.99
C ILE A 36 -0.92 2.06 1.82
N VAL A 37 -2.05 2.30 2.48
CA VAL A 37 -3.17 1.35 2.45
C VAL A 37 -3.76 1.17 1.03
N PRO A 38 -3.93 2.23 0.20
CA PRO A 38 -4.26 2.09 -1.21
C PRO A 38 -3.21 1.30 -2.02
N ILE A 39 -1.93 1.40 -1.67
CA ILE A 39 -0.87 0.61 -2.31
C ILE A 39 -1.05 -0.88 -2.04
N PHE A 40 -1.36 -1.27 -0.80
CA PHE A 40 -1.68 -2.67 -0.48
C PHE A 40 -2.91 -3.18 -1.26
N HIS A 41 -3.94 -2.33 -1.40
CA HIS A 41 -5.13 -2.67 -2.19
C HIS A 41 -4.80 -2.88 -3.67
N TYR A 42 -3.97 -2.02 -4.25
CA TYR A 42 -3.47 -2.18 -5.61
C TYR A 42 -2.66 -3.47 -5.78
N ALA A 43 -1.80 -3.78 -4.81
CA ALA A 43 -0.92 -4.94 -4.89
C ALA A 43 -1.68 -6.27 -4.90
N LEU A 44 -2.84 -6.33 -4.23
CA LEU A 44 -3.65 -7.52 -4.11
C LEU A 44 -4.50 -7.80 -5.36
N ARG A 45 -4.67 -9.08 -5.70
CA ARG A 45 -5.72 -9.55 -6.62
C ARG A 45 -7.09 -9.35 -6.00
N ASN A 46 -8.12 -9.33 -6.83
CA ASN A 46 -9.51 -9.40 -6.33
C ASN A 46 -9.64 -10.59 -5.39
N ASN A 47 -10.32 -10.37 -4.25
CA ASN A 47 -10.47 -11.36 -3.17
C ASN A 47 -9.18 -11.73 -2.42
N GLY A 48 -8.04 -11.11 -2.72
CA GLY A 48 -6.80 -11.26 -1.98
C GLY A 48 -6.88 -10.67 -0.57
N TYR A 49 -5.97 -11.10 0.30
CA TYR A 49 -6.04 -10.82 1.74
C TYR A 49 -4.95 -9.86 2.21
N LEU A 50 -5.31 -9.01 3.16
CA LEU A 50 -4.40 -8.16 3.91
C LEU A 50 -4.40 -8.63 5.37
N PHE A 51 -3.22 -8.96 5.88
CA PHE A 51 -3.02 -9.40 7.25
C PHE A 51 -2.18 -8.38 8.02
N LEU A 52 -2.77 -7.78 9.05
CA LEU A 52 -2.14 -6.74 9.86
C LEU A 52 -1.83 -7.21 11.29
N GLY A 53 -1.06 -6.40 12.02
CA GLY A 53 -0.85 -6.53 13.46
C GLY A 53 -2.08 -6.11 14.28
N SER A 54 -2.11 -6.52 15.55
CA SER A 54 -3.23 -6.25 16.48
C SER A 54 -3.57 -4.77 16.61
N SER A 55 -2.55 -3.90 16.63
CA SER A 55 -2.71 -2.45 16.75
C SER A 55 -3.00 -1.73 15.43
N GLU A 56 -3.10 -2.46 14.30
CA GLU A 56 -3.09 -1.88 12.95
C GLU A 56 -4.40 -2.17 12.22
N ASN A 57 -5.09 -1.16 11.71
CA ASN A 57 -6.37 -1.32 11.01
C ASN A 57 -6.42 -0.53 9.71
N VAL A 58 -7.41 -0.88 8.89
CA VAL A 58 -7.79 -0.15 7.67
C VAL A 58 -9.16 0.51 7.81
N THR A 59 -9.58 0.91 9.02
CA THR A 59 -10.94 1.44 9.28
C THR A 59 -11.24 2.68 8.43
N ARG A 60 -10.24 3.56 8.24
CA ARG A 60 -10.34 4.74 7.35
C ARG A 60 -10.51 4.39 5.87
N HIS A 61 -10.16 3.16 5.50
CA HIS A 61 -10.20 2.61 4.15
C HIS A 61 -11.24 1.50 4.00
N ALA A 62 -12.34 1.56 4.76
CA ALA A 62 -13.41 0.55 4.75
C ALA A 62 -14.05 0.34 3.36
N ARG A 63 -13.88 1.27 2.42
CA ARG A 63 -14.32 1.07 1.02
C ARG A 63 -13.40 0.11 0.25
N LEU A 64 -12.12 0.07 0.60
CA LEU A 64 -11.11 -0.75 -0.07
C LEU A 64 -11.10 -2.19 0.46
N PHE A 65 -11.38 -2.37 1.75
CA PHE A 65 -11.26 -3.65 2.43
C PHE A 65 -12.52 -4.01 3.22
N SER A 66 -12.91 -5.28 3.16
CA SER A 66 -13.87 -5.89 4.08
C SER A 66 -13.13 -6.62 5.20
N THR A 67 -13.65 -6.55 6.42
CA THR A 67 -13.11 -7.32 7.54
C THR A 67 -13.56 -8.77 7.41
N VAL A 68 -12.60 -9.71 7.45
CA VAL A 68 -12.86 -11.15 7.46
C VAL A 68 -12.78 -11.66 8.90
N ASP A 69 -11.72 -11.30 9.60
CA ASP A 69 -11.54 -11.60 11.02
C ASP A 69 -10.96 -10.37 11.73
N LYS A 70 -11.75 -9.79 12.63
CA LYS A 70 -11.35 -8.62 13.41
C LYS A 70 -10.29 -8.96 14.46
N THR A 71 -10.36 -10.15 15.06
CA THR A 71 -9.45 -10.61 16.11
C THR A 71 -8.07 -10.86 15.53
N SER A 72 -8.02 -11.58 14.41
CA SER A 72 -6.77 -11.88 13.69
C SER A 72 -6.32 -10.75 12.76
N ARG A 73 -7.11 -9.67 12.63
CA ARG A 73 -6.81 -8.51 11.76
C ARG A 73 -6.59 -8.91 10.30
N ILE A 74 -7.48 -9.77 9.82
CA ILE A 74 -7.53 -10.24 8.45
C ILE A 74 -8.62 -9.48 7.72
N PHE A 75 -8.23 -8.88 6.60
CA PHE A 75 -9.09 -8.10 5.73
C PHE A 75 -9.01 -8.66 4.31
N GLN A 76 -10.07 -8.51 3.54
CA GLN A 76 -10.11 -8.93 2.14
C GLN A 76 -10.30 -7.72 1.23
N LYS A 77 -9.60 -7.71 0.11
CA LYS A 77 -9.77 -6.69 -0.93
C LYS A 77 -11.21 -6.73 -1.45
N ARG A 78 -11.90 -5.59 -1.40
CA ARG A 78 -13.19 -5.41 -2.06
C ARG A 78 -12.99 -5.30 -3.56
N GLY A 79 -13.68 -6.17 -4.32
CA GLY A 79 -13.74 -6.12 -5.78
C GLY A 79 -14.57 -4.93 -6.28
N GLY A 80 -14.46 -4.59 -7.56
CA GLY A 80 -15.22 -3.51 -8.20
C GLY A 80 -14.73 -2.09 -7.90
N VAL A 81 -14.02 -1.89 -6.79
CA VAL A 81 -13.25 -0.66 -6.55
C VAL A 81 -11.92 -0.83 -7.27
N THR A 82 -11.86 -0.50 -8.56
CA THR A 82 -10.57 -0.35 -9.24
C THR A 82 -10.15 1.12 -9.06
N PRO A 83 -9.06 1.42 -8.35
CA PRO A 83 -8.50 2.75 -8.44
C PRO A 83 -8.11 2.96 -9.90
N HIS A 84 -8.84 3.81 -10.63
CA HIS A 84 -8.50 4.20 -12.00
C HIS A 84 -7.15 4.95 -12.09
N ARG A 85 -6.51 5.20 -10.94
CA ARG A 85 -5.24 5.91 -10.80
C ARG A 85 -4.27 5.05 -10.01
N LEU A 86 -3.04 4.93 -10.51
CA LEU A 86 -1.94 4.36 -9.74
C LEU A 86 -1.79 5.14 -8.42
N PRO A 87 -1.63 4.46 -7.27
CA PRO A 87 -1.41 5.15 -6.01
C PRO A 87 -0.16 6.02 -6.10
N GLU A 88 -0.25 7.23 -5.54
CA GLU A 88 0.85 8.18 -5.55
C GLU A 88 1.89 7.79 -4.49
N PHE A 89 3.14 7.60 -4.92
CA PHE A 89 4.21 7.17 -4.03
C PHE A 89 4.72 8.34 -3.21
N PRO A 90 4.69 8.25 -1.85
CA PRO A 90 5.06 9.35 -0.98
C PRO A 90 6.45 9.93 -1.27
N LEU A 91 7.41 9.08 -1.65
CA LEU A 91 8.80 9.46 -1.88
C LEU A 91 9.32 9.20 -3.30
N ALA A 92 8.62 8.40 -4.13
CA ALA A 92 9.07 8.18 -5.52
C ALA A 92 8.78 9.38 -6.44
N ALA A 93 7.75 10.18 -6.15
CA ALA A 93 7.43 11.39 -6.90
C ALA A 93 8.52 12.47 -6.78
N ALA A 94 9.18 12.56 -5.62
CA ALA A 94 10.26 13.52 -5.38
C ALA A 94 11.52 13.23 -6.23
N ALA A 95 11.80 11.95 -6.54
CA ALA A 95 12.95 11.57 -7.36
C ALA A 95 12.81 12.05 -8.83
N ARG A 96 11.58 12.28 -9.32
CA ARG A 96 11.35 12.83 -10.67
C ARG A 96 11.71 14.32 -10.79
N GLN A 97 11.89 15.05 -9.70
CA GLN A 97 12.20 16.49 -9.74
C GLN A 97 13.71 16.79 -9.76
N ILE A 98 14.59 15.79 -9.59
CA ILE A 98 16.06 15.98 -9.56
C ILE A 98 16.70 15.46 -10.85
N ALA A 99 16.01 15.52 -11.99
CA ALA A 99 16.70 15.43 -13.27
C ALA A 99 17.35 16.80 -13.54
N PRO A 100 18.70 16.91 -13.55
CA PRO A 100 19.32 18.17 -13.92
C PRO A 100 18.95 18.46 -15.38
N ASN A 101 18.71 19.74 -15.64
CA ASN A 101 18.37 20.29 -16.94
C ASN A 101 19.56 20.10 -17.91
N ALA A 102 19.72 18.88 -18.44
CA ALA A 102 20.73 18.58 -19.44
C ALA A 102 20.22 18.98 -20.82
N ARG A 103 20.20 20.29 -21.08
CA ARG A 103 20.27 20.89 -22.42
C ARG A 103 20.39 22.41 -22.27
N GLN A 104 21.59 22.93 -22.52
CA GLN A 104 21.80 23.97 -23.53
C GLN A 104 23.30 24.28 -23.69
N ARG A 105 23.77 24.02 -24.93
CA ARG A 105 25.03 24.43 -25.59
C ARG A 105 26.24 23.54 -25.40
#